data_AF-A0A8C9MJW2-F1
#
_entry.id   AF-A0A8C9MJW2-F1
#
_cell.length_a   1.000
_cell.length_b   1.000
_cell.length_c   1.000
_cell.angle_alpha   90.00
_cell.angle_beta   90.00
_cell.angle_gamma   90.00
#
_symmetry.space_group_name_H-M   'P 1'
#
loop_
_entity.id
_entity.type
_entity.pdbx_description
1 polymer ?
#
loop_
_entity_poly.entity_id
_entity_poly.type
_entity_poly.pdbx_seq_one_letter_code
_entity_poly.pdbx_strand_id
1 'polypeptide(L)'
;MGLLHHTVVYEVDFPNVACQKAALIKGVKELSALVGDTGGEGLGAITFSGDDYKLLGVDLSELPELERTLEEAGLNNEIPTLFIAEVVLTYMETTRSDALIQWAAEHFPRACFLLYEQVHPEDPFGRVMQQHFRQLSTALRSLALYPDCQAQQRRFLAKGWTGCSVMDMNEFFTCCIPEDEQQRVQTLEPFDEYEEWHLKCSHYFVLAASKGMEPSWTPLSPSVTVPYQAGPVGMAGSVPAAVCARLSGISGLRRYGHHSVLIKPNVIVTTGGFGEEDGQHCRVRNVHLLSKHAGHWEAVCVTQSVPDKRWGERLYHTVSCLSDTLALVVGGRTSPSSTGLGMLWLKFPETCDASGPEDIAVELVSPQPAAEAAALRWRHSTTEITFKGEQYLFVYGGRSALEPVLGDWHFLHAPELSCTAIAVEGPVPESRHSHSACSWEGGVLIAGGLGAAEQPLGSVFLLRELEHGFQWQTIETHPPLVPRYSHTAHVHEGKLLLVGGVWFHASSVPGVTVIDLMTGLCSNYVINVEHLEWPLMLHNHSSVFLPDEKELLVIGGGGNCFSFGTHLNPEPVLLSLSSILSSH
;
A
#
# COMPACT_ATOMS: atom_id res chain seq x y z
N MET A 1 -36.97 11.16 21.61
CA MET A 1 -35.69 11.77 22.04
C MET A 1 -34.57 10.85 21.63
N GLY A 2 -33.43 11.38 21.16
CA GLY A 2 -32.29 10.56 20.73
C GLY A 2 -31.59 9.87 21.90
N LEU A 3 -30.74 8.88 21.63
CA LEU A 3 -30.06 8.08 22.66
C LEU A 3 -29.09 8.88 23.56
N LEU A 4 -28.73 10.11 23.19
CA LEU A 4 -27.70 10.94 23.85
C LEU A 4 -28.26 12.19 24.59
N HIS A 5 -29.58 12.30 24.76
CA HIS A 5 -30.23 13.50 25.34
C HIS A 5 -29.91 13.79 26.82
N HIS A 6 -29.19 12.89 27.49
CA HIS A 6 -28.75 13.03 28.89
C HIS A 6 -27.23 12.93 29.03
N THR A 7 -26.49 13.12 27.93
CA THR A 7 -25.03 13.09 27.91
C THR A 7 -24.47 14.48 28.23
N VAL A 8 -23.45 14.53 29.07
CA VAL A 8 -22.62 15.74 29.28
C VAL A 8 -21.24 15.45 28.70
N VAL A 9 -20.71 16.37 27.91
CA VAL A 9 -19.41 16.28 27.25
C VAL A 9 -18.40 17.10 28.03
N TYR A 10 -17.28 16.44 28.39
CA TYR A 10 -16.12 17.08 28.99
C TYR A 10 -14.97 16.98 27.99
N GLU A 11 -14.51 18.11 27.48
CA GLU A 11 -13.35 18.20 26.60
C GLU A 11 -12.15 18.72 27.39
N VAL A 12 -11.03 18.02 27.31
CA VAL A 12 -9.80 18.37 28.03
C VAL A 12 -8.68 18.56 27.02
N ASP A 13 -7.99 19.68 27.10
CA ASP A 13 -6.84 20.02 26.25
C ASP A 13 -5.86 20.90 27.03
N PHE A 14 -4.68 21.17 26.48
CA PHE A 14 -3.74 22.09 27.10
C PHE A 14 -4.38 23.46 27.34
N PRO A 15 -4.03 24.17 28.44
CA PRO A 15 -4.66 25.43 28.82
C PRO A 15 -4.77 26.46 27.67
N ASN A 16 -3.71 26.61 26.88
CA ASN A 16 -3.70 27.55 25.77
C ASN A 16 -4.65 27.16 24.64
N VAL A 17 -4.77 25.86 24.33
CA VAL A 17 -5.65 25.35 23.27
C VAL A 17 -7.11 25.48 23.70
N ALA A 18 -7.42 25.08 24.93
CA ALA A 18 -8.75 25.22 25.52
C ALA A 18 -9.21 26.70 25.55
N CYS A 19 -8.35 27.63 25.98
CA CYS A 19 -8.65 29.06 25.96
C CYS A 19 -8.96 29.60 24.54
N GLN A 20 -8.20 29.18 23.53
CA GLN A 20 -8.45 29.59 22.14
C GLN A 20 -9.76 29.01 21.60
N LYS A 21 -10.03 27.72 21.86
CA LYS A 21 -11.31 27.07 21.52
C LYS A 21 -12.49 27.78 22.18
N ALA A 22 -12.41 28.09 23.48
CA ALA A 22 -13.44 28.83 24.21
C ALA A 22 -13.73 30.20 23.57
N ALA A 23 -12.68 30.94 23.18
CA ALA A 23 -12.83 32.23 22.51
C ALA A 23 -13.55 32.10 21.16
N LEU A 24 -13.25 31.05 20.38
CA LEU A 24 -13.93 30.76 19.11
C LEU A 24 -15.41 30.41 19.32
N ILE A 25 -15.71 29.54 20.29
CA ILE A 25 -17.08 29.16 20.63
C ILE A 25 -17.92 30.41 20.99
N LYS A 26 -17.38 31.29 21.84
CA LYS A 26 -18.06 32.55 22.23
C LYS A 26 -18.19 33.53 21.06
N GLY A 27 -17.21 33.54 20.15
CA GLY A 27 -17.19 34.43 18.99
C GLY A 27 -18.14 34.02 17.86
N VAL A 28 -18.55 32.75 17.80
CA VAL A 28 -19.41 32.20 16.75
C VAL A 28 -20.79 31.89 17.32
N LYS A 29 -21.80 32.65 16.89
CA LYS A 29 -23.17 32.58 17.43
C LYS A 29 -23.78 31.18 17.33
N GLU A 30 -23.54 30.48 16.23
CA GLU A 30 -24.04 29.12 16.00
C GLU A 30 -23.47 28.13 17.02
N LEU A 31 -22.17 28.24 17.35
CA LEU A 31 -21.51 27.37 18.32
C LEU A 31 -21.95 27.71 19.75
N SER A 32 -21.94 28.99 20.11
CA SER A 32 -22.41 29.49 21.40
C SER A 32 -23.87 29.07 21.68
N ALA A 33 -24.74 29.15 20.68
CA ALA A 33 -26.13 28.70 20.79
C ALA A 33 -26.26 27.17 20.91
N LEU A 34 -25.40 26.40 20.23
CA LEU A 34 -25.40 24.94 20.28
C LEU A 34 -25.04 24.42 21.68
N VAL A 35 -24.06 25.02 22.34
CA VAL A 35 -23.57 24.57 23.66
C VAL A 35 -24.27 25.25 24.84
N GLY A 36 -25.24 26.15 24.58
CA GLY A 36 -25.98 26.85 25.63
C GLY A 36 -25.09 27.79 26.45
N ASP A 37 -24.37 28.71 25.81
CA ASP A 37 -23.52 29.68 26.50
C ASP A 37 -24.35 30.54 27.48
N THR A 38 -24.03 30.41 28.77
CA THR A 38 -24.71 31.14 29.85
C THR A 38 -24.13 32.54 30.08
N GLY A 39 -23.10 32.94 29.32
CA GLY A 39 -22.45 34.26 29.42
C GLY A 39 -21.46 34.38 30.59
N GLY A 40 -21.10 33.25 31.23
CA GLY A 40 -20.10 33.20 32.29
C GLY A 40 -18.66 33.27 31.76
N GLU A 41 -17.79 34.01 32.46
CA GLU A 41 -16.34 33.85 32.30
C GLU A 41 -15.91 32.54 32.97
N GLY A 42 -15.07 31.76 32.28
CA GLY A 42 -14.54 30.51 32.84
C GLY A 42 -13.73 30.78 34.10
N LEU A 43 -13.88 29.94 35.13
CA LEU A 43 -13.09 30.04 36.36
C LEU A 43 -11.88 29.10 36.30
N GLY A 44 -10.68 29.69 36.33
CA GLY A 44 -9.43 28.94 36.44
C GLY A 44 -9.21 28.01 35.24
N ALA A 45 -9.07 26.71 35.52
CA ALA A 45 -8.86 25.68 34.50
C ALA A 45 -10.14 25.32 33.72
N ILE A 46 -11.34 25.72 34.18
CA ILE A 46 -12.58 25.57 33.42
C ILE A 46 -12.71 26.76 32.48
N THR A 47 -12.29 26.59 31.23
CA THR A 47 -12.22 27.66 30.23
C THR A 47 -13.58 28.00 29.61
N PHE A 48 -14.50 27.02 29.53
CA PHE A 48 -15.87 27.21 29.07
C PHE A 48 -16.85 26.26 29.77
N SER A 49 -18.06 26.75 30.04
CA SER A 49 -19.14 25.99 30.70
C SER A 49 -20.49 26.33 30.06
N GLY A 50 -20.97 25.41 29.22
CA GLY A 50 -22.30 25.44 28.62
C GLY A 50 -23.31 24.59 29.39
N ASP A 51 -24.46 24.28 28.78
CA ASP A 51 -25.51 23.46 29.39
C ASP A 51 -25.04 22.01 29.61
N ASP A 52 -24.58 21.37 28.54
CA ASP A 52 -24.13 19.96 28.50
C ASP A 52 -22.70 19.81 27.96
N TYR A 53 -21.96 20.90 27.76
CA TYR A 53 -20.57 20.91 27.29
C TYR A 53 -19.64 21.70 28.22
N LYS A 54 -18.55 21.08 28.67
CA LYS A 54 -17.53 21.66 29.54
C LYS A 54 -16.15 21.56 28.86
N LEU A 55 -15.40 22.65 28.82
CA LEU A 55 -14.04 22.69 28.26
C LEU A 55 -13.02 23.04 29.33
N LEU A 56 -12.08 22.14 29.56
CA LEU A 56 -11.08 22.20 30.61
C LEU A 56 -9.68 22.36 30.01
N GLY A 57 -8.97 23.38 30.47
CA GLY A 57 -7.58 23.65 30.12
C GLY A 57 -6.64 22.99 31.14
N VAL A 58 -6.34 21.72 30.95
CA VAL A 58 -5.52 20.92 31.88
C VAL A 58 -4.53 20.06 31.10
N ASP A 59 -3.29 20.00 31.57
CA ASP A 59 -2.33 19.01 31.07
C ASP A 59 -2.77 17.61 31.53
N LEU A 60 -3.12 16.73 30.59
CA LEU A 60 -3.57 15.36 30.86
C LEU A 60 -2.56 14.51 31.64
N SER A 61 -1.30 14.94 31.73
CA SER A 61 -0.30 14.26 32.53
C SER A 61 -0.24 14.69 34.00
N GLU A 62 -0.93 15.77 34.37
CA GLU A 62 -1.04 16.26 35.75
C GLU A 62 -2.35 15.76 36.39
N LEU A 63 -2.42 14.44 36.62
CA LEU A 63 -3.65 13.75 37.06
C LEU A 63 -4.34 14.37 38.29
N PRO A 64 -3.64 14.83 39.36
CA PRO A 64 -4.30 15.45 40.49
C PRO A 64 -5.04 16.75 40.13
N GLU A 65 -4.53 17.50 39.16
CA GLU A 65 -5.19 18.71 38.66
C GLU A 65 -6.37 18.35 37.74
N LEU A 66 -6.22 17.32 36.90
CA LEU A 66 -7.30 16.80 36.06
C LEU A 66 -8.50 16.38 36.90
N GLU A 67 -8.27 15.56 37.93
CA GLU A 67 -9.31 15.07 38.83
C GLU A 67 -10.03 16.22 39.54
N ARG A 68 -9.28 17.11 40.21
CA ARG A 68 -9.84 18.29 40.88
C ARG A 68 -10.71 19.12 39.94
N THR A 69 -10.23 19.39 38.73
CA THR A 69 -10.94 20.28 37.80
C THR A 69 -12.19 19.61 37.20
N LEU A 70 -12.15 18.30 36.96
CA LEU A 70 -13.33 17.54 36.54
C LEU A 70 -14.41 17.52 37.63
N GLU A 71 -14.02 17.33 38.89
CA GLU A 71 -14.94 17.41 40.04
C GLU A 71 -15.55 18.81 40.18
N GLU A 72 -14.73 19.87 40.08
CA GLU A 72 -15.19 21.26 40.10
C GLU A 72 -16.15 21.57 38.93
N ALA A 73 -15.94 20.92 37.77
CA ALA A 73 -16.82 21.01 36.61
C ALA A 73 -18.11 20.15 36.75
N GLY A 74 -18.26 19.43 37.86
CA GLY A 74 -19.45 18.65 38.18
C GLY A 74 -19.48 17.24 37.59
N LEU A 75 -18.33 16.68 37.19
CA LEU A 75 -18.27 15.29 36.74
C LEU A 75 -18.68 14.33 37.87
N ASN A 76 -19.59 13.40 37.58
CA ASN A 76 -19.96 12.32 38.49
C ASN A 76 -19.45 10.99 37.92
N ASN A 77 -18.47 10.40 38.59
CA ASN A 77 -17.81 9.17 38.17
C ASN A 77 -18.68 7.90 38.30
N GLU A 78 -19.79 7.94 39.03
CA GLU A 78 -20.74 6.80 39.17
C GLU A 78 -21.62 6.59 37.91
N ILE A 79 -21.66 7.58 37.02
CA ILE A 79 -22.42 7.56 35.76
C ILE A 79 -21.59 6.81 34.69
N PRO A 80 -22.21 6.10 33.72
CA PRO A 80 -21.45 5.48 32.64
C PRO A 80 -20.66 6.52 31.85
N THR A 81 -19.35 6.34 31.75
CA THR A 81 -18.45 7.30 31.10
C THR A 81 -17.81 6.69 29.85
N LEU A 82 -17.79 7.47 28.77
CA LEU A 82 -17.05 7.16 27.55
C LEU A 82 -15.85 8.08 27.45
N PHE A 83 -14.65 7.51 27.49
CA PHE A 83 -13.41 8.20 27.17
C PHE A 83 -13.13 8.07 25.68
N ILE A 84 -12.74 9.17 25.04
CA ILE A 84 -12.32 9.20 23.64
C ILE A 84 -10.95 9.85 23.59
N ALA A 85 -9.95 9.13 23.09
CA ALA A 85 -8.65 9.67 22.76
C ALA A 85 -8.34 9.36 21.29
N GLU A 86 -8.34 10.40 20.47
CA GLU A 86 -8.04 10.32 19.05
C GLU A 86 -6.67 10.95 18.79
N VAL A 87 -5.63 10.12 18.68
CA VAL A 87 -4.24 10.54 18.49
C VAL A 87 -3.79 11.52 19.58
N VAL A 88 -3.86 11.08 20.85
CA VAL A 88 -3.56 11.93 22.02
C VAL A 88 -2.47 11.32 22.89
N LEU A 89 -2.69 10.10 23.40
CA LEU A 89 -1.81 9.42 24.34
C LEU A 89 -0.44 9.09 23.72
N THR A 90 -0.41 8.88 22.40
CA THR A 90 0.80 8.61 21.62
C THR A 90 1.87 9.71 21.76
N TYR A 91 1.49 10.96 21.99
CA TYR A 91 2.43 12.08 22.15
C TYR A 91 2.93 12.25 23.59
N MET A 92 2.21 11.70 24.57
CA MET A 92 2.56 11.79 25.99
C MET A 92 3.73 10.89 26.32
N GLU A 93 4.50 11.21 27.37
CA GLU A 93 5.43 10.25 27.95
C GLU A 93 4.69 8.95 28.29
N THR A 94 5.27 7.81 27.95
CA THR A 94 4.56 6.53 28.05
C THR A 94 4.13 6.21 29.49
N THR A 95 4.94 6.58 30.48
CA THR A 95 4.62 6.47 31.91
C THR A 95 3.41 7.32 32.31
N ARG A 96 3.31 8.55 31.79
CA ARG A 96 2.22 9.49 32.04
C ARG A 96 0.91 9.03 31.39
N SER A 97 0.95 8.59 30.13
CA SER A 97 -0.26 8.05 29.46
C SER A 97 -0.73 6.72 30.09
N ASP A 98 0.20 5.87 30.53
CA ASP A 98 -0.13 4.67 31.30
C ASP A 98 -0.83 4.99 32.62
N ALA A 99 -0.37 6.01 33.32
CA ALA A 99 -0.97 6.48 34.56
C ALA A 99 -2.40 7.00 34.31
N LEU A 100 -2.63 7.73 33.21
CA LEU A 100 -3.97 8.21 32.83
C LEU A 100 -4.94 7.05 32.53
N ILE A 101 -4.49 6.03 31.77
CA ILE A 101 -5.31 4.85 31.48
C ILE A 101 -5.68 4.11 32.76
N GLN A 102 -4.73 3.97 33.69
CA GLN A 102 -4.95 3.33 34.98
C GLN A 102 -5.89 4.15 35.87
N TRP A 103 -5.66 5.47 35.96
CA TRP A 103 -6.52 6.39 36.70
C TRP A 103 -7.96 6.29 36.23
N ALA A 104 -8.22 6.26 34.93
CA ALA A 104 -9.57 6.10 34.39
C ALA A 104 -10.22 4.77 34.82
N ALA A 105 -9.46 3.67 34.86
CA ALA A 105 -9.98 2.37 35.32
C ALA A 105 -10.23 2.31 36.84
N GLU A 106 -9.48 3.07 37.63
CA GLU A 106 -9.60 3.11 39.09
C GLU A 106 -10.75 4.01 39.57
N HIS A 107 -11.00 5.12 38.87
CA HIS A 107 -11.95 6.15 39.31
C HIS A 107 -13.35 5.99 38.74
N PHE A 108 -13.51 5.25 37.63
CA PHE A 108 -14.80 5.07 36.96
C PHE A 108 -15.23 3.60 37.00
N PRO A 109 -16.19 3.23 37.87
CA PRO A 109 -16.63 1.85 38.02
C PRO A 109 -17.33 1.30 36.77
N ARG A 110 -17.89 2.17 35.91
CA ARG A 110 -18.51 1.81 34.63
C ARG A 110 -18.03 2.72 33.52
N ALA A 111 -17.07 2.23 32.74
CA ALA A 111 -16.47 3.04 31.69
C ALA A 111 -16.18 2.25 30.41
N CYS A 112 -16.13 2.97 29.30
CA CYS A 112 -15.53 2.52 28.05
C CYS A 112 -14.44 3.50 27.63
N PHE A 113 -13.34 2.99 27.10
CA PHE A 113 -12.26 3.80 26.52
C PHE A 113 -12.12 3.49 25.04
N LEU A 114 -12.33 4.49 24.20
CA LEU A 114 -12.08 4.43 22.76
C LEU A 114 -10.76 5.14 22.45
N LEU A 115 -9.86 4.43 21.79
CA LEU A 115 -8.54 4.91 21.41
C LEU A 115 -8.34 4.71 19.92
N TYR A 116 -7.94 5.76 19.19
CA TYR A 116 -7.49 5.67 17.80
C TYR A 116 -6.09 6.27 17.66
N GLU A 117 -5.08 5.45 17.41
CA GLU A 117 -3.67 5.86 17.36
C GLU A 117 -2.85 5.04 16.36
N GLN A 118 -1.57 5.40 16.22
CA GLN A 118 -0.62 4.71 15.35
C GLN A 118 -0.07 3.43 15.98
N VAL A 119 0.36 2.49 15.12
CA VAL A 119 1.12 1.26 15.43
C VAL A 119 2.18 0.98 14.35
N HIS A 120 2.94 -0.09 14.51
CA HIS A 120 3.95 -0.64 13.61
C HIS A 120 5.09 0.35 13.25
N PRO A 121 5.89 0.78 14.23
CA PRO A 121 6.92 1.80 14.04
C PRO A 121 8.11 1.39 13.16
N GLU A 122 8.35 0.09 12.98
CA GLU A 122 9.64 -0.42 12.50
C GLU A 122 9.69 -0.76 11.01
N ASP A 123 8.53 -0.97 10.37
CA ASP A 123 8.49 -1.24 8.94
C ASP A 123 8.81 0.03 8.11
N PRO A 124 8.97 -0.08 6.77
CA PRO A 124 9.29 1.08 5.93
C PRO A 124 8.34 2.27 6.11
N PHE A 125 7.03 2.02 6.12
CA PHE A 125 6.03 3.08 6.23
C PHE A 125 6.02 3.65 7.65
N GLY A 126 6.10 2.78 8.66
CA GLY A 126 6.23 3.15 10.07
C GLY A 126 7.46 4.03 10.34
N ARG A 127 8.58 3.79 9.65
CA ARG A 127 9.78 4.64 9.73
C ARG A 127 9.57 6.02 9.12
N VAL A 128 8.95 6.12 7.94
CA VAL A 128 8.61 7.41 7.32
C VAL A 128 7.68 8.20 8.25
N MET A 129 6.64 7.54 8.77
CA MET A 129 5.71 8.11 9.76
C MET A 129 6.46 8.62 10.99
N GLN A 130 7.31 7.81 11.63
CA GLN A 130 8.07 8.23 12.79
C GLN A 130 9.01 9.41 12.50
N GLN A 131 9.66 9.42 11.34
CA GLN A 131 10.53 10.52 10.93
C GLN A 131 9.76 11.82 10.78
N HIS A 132 8.58 11.80 10.15
CA HIS A 132 7.70 12.96 10.02
C HIS A 132 7.36 13.58 11.38
N PHE A 133 6.86 12.78 12.32
CA PHE A 133 6.51 13.27 13.65
C PHE A 133 7.73 13.77 14.46
N ARG A 134 8.91 13.17 14.26
CA ARG A 134 10.15 13.69 14.87
C ARG A 134 10.55 15.05 14.30
N GLN A 135 10.40 15.26 12.99
CA GLN A 135 10.69 16.55 12.34
C GLN A 135 9.74 17.66 12.83
N LEU A 136 8.49 17.31 13.14
CA LEU A 136 7.50 18.22 13.74
C LEU A 136 7.66 18.43 15.25
N SER A 137 8.67 17.80 15.89
CA SER A 137 8.86 17.83 17.34
C SER A 137 7.68 17.23 18.14
N THR A 138 6.91 16.33 17.52
CA THR A 138 5.73 15.65 18.08
C THR A 138 5.90 14.13 18.02
N ALA A 139 7.07 13.64 18.46
CA ALA A 139 7.43 12.22 18.39
C ALA A 139 6.34 11.31 19.02
N LEU A 140 6.05 10.19 18.34
CA LEU A 140 5.15 9.14 18.79
C LEU A 140 5.86 8.27 19.85
N ARG A 141 5.63 8.55 21.13
CA ARG A 141 6.39 7.99 22.26
C ARG A 141 5.92 6.61 22.68
N SER A 142 4.60 6.36 22.62
CA SER A 142 4.00 5.10 23.07
C SER A 142 4.50 3.89 22.26
N LEU A 143 4.82 4.10 20.98
CA LEU A 143 5.25 3.07 20.03
C LEU A 143 6.50 2.30 20.45
N ALA A 144 7.37 2.89 21.27
CA ALA A 144 8.58 2.21 21.74
C ALA A 144 8.27 1.03 22.70
N LEU A 145 7.19 1.13 23.48
CA LEU A 145 6.75 0.07 24.39
C LEU A 145 5.53 -0.70 23.88
N TYR A 146 4.69 -0.04 23.09
CA TYR A 146 3.43 -0.58 22.57
C TYR A 146 3.39 -0.48 21.04
N PRO A 147 4.21 -1.28 20.33
CA PRO A 147 4.42 -1.14 18.88
C PRO A 147 3.28 -1.72 18.03
N ASP A 148 2.38 -2.51 18.59
CA ASP A 148 1.34 -3.24 17.84
C ASP A 148 0.03 -3.35 18.63
N CYS A 149 -1.04 -3.76 17.94
CA CYS A 149 -2.37 -3.94 18.53
C CYS A 149 -2.34 -4.87 19.75
N GLN A 150 -1.58 -5.97 19.71
CA GLN A 150 -1.50 -6.93 20.82
C GLN A 150 -0.83 -6.30 22.06
N ALA A 151 0.19 -5.46 21.87
CA ALA A 151 0.84 -4.72 22.95
C ALA A 151 -0.11 -3.68 23.56
N GLN A 152 -0.91 -2.97 22.74
CA GLN A 152 -1.94 -2.04 23.22
C GLN A 152 -3.06 -2.76 23.99
N GLN A 153 -3.51 -3.93 23.52
CA GLN A 153 -4.49 -4.73 24.25
C GLN A 153 -3.96 -5.14 25.64
N ARG A 154 -2.73 -5.65 25.68
CA ARG A 154 -2.06 -6.03 26.96
C ARG A 154 -1.89 -4.82 27.88
N ARG A 155 -1.57 -3.64 27.32
CA ARG A 155 -1.47 -2.38 28.06
C ARG A 155 -2.74 -2.09 28.84
N PHE A 156 -3.90 -2.01 28.17
CA PHE A 156 -5.16 -1.69 28.84
C PHE A 156 -5.55 -2.72 29.91
N LEU A 157 -5.42 -4.01 29.61
CA LEU A 157 -5.71 -5.09 30.57
C LEU A 157 -4.80 -5.00 31.81
N ALA A 158 -3.50 -4.73 31.62
CA ALA A 158 -2.55 -4.55 32.72
C ALA A 158 -2.83 -3.28 33.55
N LYS A 159 -3.55 -2.30 33.00
CA LYS A 159 -3.95 -1.05 33.67
C LYS A 159 -5.36 -1.11 34.28
N GLY A 160 -5.90 -2.30 34.48
CA GLY A 160 -7.12 -2.50 35.28
C GLY A 160 -8.43 -2.51 34.50
N TRP A 161 -8.39 -2.47 33.17
CA TRP A 161 -9.57 -2.66 32.32
C TRP A 161 -9.96 -4.14 32.24
N THR A 162 -11.26 -4.43 32.30
CA THR A 162 -11.79 -5.81 32.39
C THR A 162 -11.97 -6.50 31.04
N GLY A 163 -12.16 -5.72 29.98
CA GLY A 163 -12.23 -6.20 28.60
C GLY A 163 -11.54 -5.24 27.67
N CYS A 164 -10.93 -5.74 26.60
CA CYS A 164 -10.26 -4.92 25.60
C CYS A 164 -10.29 -5.62 24.23
N SER A 165 -10.83 -4.94 23.23
CA SER A 165 -10.81 -5.32 21.82
C SER A 165 -10.01 -4.29 21.04
N VAL A 166 -9.27 -4.74 20.03
CA VAL A 166 -8.45 -3.89 19.18
C VAL A 166 -8.47 -4.46 17.77
N MET A 167 -8.47 -3.58 16.77
CA MET A 167 -8.32 -3.93 15.36
C MET A 167 -7.60 -2.82 14.62
N ASP A 168 -6.85 -3.17 13.58
CA ASP A 168 -6.33 -2.15 12.67
C ASP A 168 -7.45 -1.58 11.77
N MET A 169 -7.15 -0.53 11.01
CA MET A 169 -8.17 0.12 10.19
C MET A 169 -8.54 -0.67 8.93
N ASN A 170 -7.71 -1.62 8.47
CA ASN A 170 -8.10 -2.52 7.37
C ASN A 170 -9.16 -3.51 7.87
N GLU A 171 -8.94 -4.09 9.06
CA GLU A 171 -9.90 -4.95 9.74
C GLU A 171 -11.20 -4.19 10.05
N PHE A 172 -11.09 -2.96 10.57
CA PHE A 172 -12.26 -2.12 10.86
C PHE A 172 -13.08 -1.84 9.61
N PHE A 173 -12.43 -1.39 8.53
CA PHE A 173 -13.12 -1.11 7.27
C PHE A 173 -13.79 -2.36 6.70
N THR A 174 -13.09 -3.50 6.71
CA THR A 174 -13.59 -4.75 6.12
C THR A 174 -14.69 -5.40 6.97
N CYS A 175 -14.56 -5.39 8.30
CA CYS A 175 -15.40 -6.22 9.18
C CYS A 175 -16.50 -5.45 9.90
N CYS A 176 -16.36 -4.12 10.04
CA CYS A 176 -17.29 -3.30 10.81
C CYS A 176 -18.12 -2.35 9.94
N ILE A 177 -17.69 -2.07 8.71
CA ILE A 177 -18.43 -1.20 7.79
C ILE A 177 -19.28 -2.07 6.84
N PRO A 178 -20.60 -1.82 6.74
CA PRO A 178 -21.47 -2.51 5.78
C PRO A 178 -20.99 -2.35 4.34
N GLU A 179 -21.20 -3.38 3.51
CA GLU A 179 -20.72 -3.42 2.12
C GLU A 179 -21.29 -2.28 1.26
N ASP A 180 -22.55 -1.88 1.47
CA ASP A 180 -23.18 -0.75 0.78
C ASP A 180 -22.52 0.59 1.15
N GLU A 181 -22.06 0.73 2.40
CA GLU A 181 -21.33 1.91 2.85
C GLU A 181 -19.90 1.92 2.29
N GLN A 182 -19.23 0.77 2.22
CA GLN A 182 -17.93 0.64 1.55
C GLN A 182 -18.03 1.05 0.08
N GLN A 183 -19.03 0.52 -0.64
CA GLN A 183 -19.31 0.90 -2.03
C GLN A 183 -19.62 2.39 -2.17
N ARG A 184 -20.42 2.96 -1.26
CA ARG A 184 -20.72 4.40 -1.26
C ARG A 184 -19.44 5.23 -1.13
N VAL A 185 -18.57 4.91 -0.18
CA VAL A 185 -17.30 5.62 0.04
C VAL A 185 -16.40 5.54 -1.20
N GLN A 186 -16.29 4.38 -1.83
CA GLN A 186 -15.50 4.17 -3.05
C GLN A 186 -16.00 5.00 -4.25
N THR A 187 -17.25 5.47 -4.23
CA THR A 187 -17.82 6.31 -5.30
C THR A 187 -17.68 7.81 -5.06
N LEU A 188 -17.21 8.26 -3.89
CA LEU A 188 -17.15 9.68 -3.55
C LEU A 188 -16.16 10.45 -4.43
N GLU A 189 -15.03 9.83 -4.74
CA GLU A 189 -14.03 10.41 -5.62
C GLU A 189 -13.20 9.34 -6.35
N PRO A 190 -12.60 9.67 -7.51
CA PRO A 190 -11.67 8.78 -8.19
C PRO A 190 -10.43 8.49 -7.35
N PHE A 191 -10.26 7.24 -6.91
CA PHE A 191 -9.18 6.82 -6.02
C PHE A 191 -8.35 5.67 -6.60
N ASP A 192 -7.02 5.73 -6.47
CA ASP A 192 -6.14 4.61 -6.86
C ASP A 192 -4.79 4.50 -6.12
N GLU A 193 -4.68 5.16 -4.96
CA GLU A 193 -3.53 5.08 -4.07
C GLU A 193 -3.71 3.95 -3.04
N TYR A 194 -4.09 2.76 -3.52
CA TYR A 194 -4.45 1.62 -2.65
C TYR A 194 -3.30 1.17 -1.75
N GLU A 195 -2.07 1.13 -2.27
CA GLU A 195 -0.89 0.85 -1.48
C GLU A 195 -0.80 1.79 -0.26
N GLU A 196 -1.01 3.09 -0.47
CA GLU A 196 -0.95 4.10 0.59
C GLU A 196 -2.09 3.95 1.59
N TRP A 197 -3.31 3.72 1.10
CA TRP A 197 -4.48 3.53 1.94
C TRP A 197 -4.33 2.33 2.86
N HIS A 198 -3.94 1.17 2.32
CA HIS A 198 -3.81 -0.05 3.10
C HIS A 198 -2.60 -0.02 4.04
N LEU A 199 -1.49 0.62 3.64
CA LEU A 199 -0.37 0.85 4.54
C LEU A 199 -0.76 1.80 5.67
N LYS A 200 -1.40 2.94 5.39
CA LYS A 200 -1.96 3.84 6.42
C LYS A 200 -2.89 3.06 7.35
N CYS A 201 -3.78 2.24 6.82
CA CYS A 201 -4.75 1.51 7.62
C CYS A 201 -4.11 0.40 8.48
N SER A 202 -3.01 -0.18 8.04
CA SER A 202 -2.23 -1.12 8.85
C SER A 202 -1.51 -0.41 10.01
N HIS A 203 -1.20 0.88 9.85
CA HIS A 203 -0.42 1.67 10.82
C HIS A 203 -1.29 2.47 11.79
N TYR A 204 -2.61 2.32 11.72
CA TYR A 204 -3.55 2.92 12.66
C TYR A 204 -4.48 1.85 13.19
N PHE A 205 -4.89 1.98 14.44
CA PHE A 205 -5.80 1.03 15.07
C PHE A 205 -6.93 1.76 15.79
N VAL A 206 -8.03 1.05 16.00
CA VAL A 206 -9.07 1.43 16.96
C VAL A 206 -9.11 0.39 18.07
N LEU A 207 -9.19 0.86 19.31
CA LEU A 207 -9.27 0.04 20.51
C LEU A 207 -10.48 0.48 21.33
N ALA A 208 -11.20 -0.51 21.85
CA ALA A 208 -12.29 -0.32 22.80
C ALA A 208 -12.03 -1.17 24.05
N ALA A 209 -11.81 -0.51 25.18
CA ALA A 209 -11.69 -1.15 26.48
C ALA A 209 -12.92 -0.90 27.33
N SER A 210 -13.34 -1.87 28.14
CA SER A 210 -14.47 -1.75 29.06
C SER A 210 -14.11 -2.08 30.50
N LYS A 211 -14.75 -1.37 31.43
CA LYS A 211 -14.64 -1.52 32.88
C LYS A 211 -16.03 -1.64 33.50
N GLY A 212 -16.26 -2.70 34.27
CA GLY A 212 -17.46 -2.89 35.08
C GLY A 212 -18.78 -2.94 34.31
N MET A 213 -18.74 -3.44 33.07
CA MET A 213 -19.91 -3.72 32.24
C MET A 213 -20.07 -5.24 32.08
N GLU A 214 -21.27 -5.77 32.34
CA GLU A 214 -21.58 -7.20 32.15
C GLU A 214 -22.78 -7.39 31.19
N PRO A 215 -22.60 -8.11 30.06
CA PRO A 215 -21.31 -8.57 29.53
C PRO A 215 -20.41 -7.38 29.16
N SER A 216 -19.10 -7.62 29.06
CA SER A 216 -18.14 -6.60 28.62
C SER A 216 -18.58 -6.03 27.28
N TRP A 217 -18.77 -4.72 27.20
CA TRP A 217 -19.11 -4.06 25.94
C TRP A 217 -17.83 -3.71 25.19
N THR A 218 -17.55 -4.47 24.13
CA THR A 218 -16.45 -4.22 23.20
C THR A 218 -17.06 -4.15 21.80
N PRO A 219 -17.42 -2.94 21.31
CA PRO A 219 -18.17 -2.77 20.05
C PRO A 219 -17.40 -3.24 18.81
N LEU A 220 -16.09 -3.46 18.95
CA LEU A 220 -15.21 -3.97 17.90
C LEU A 220 -15.30 -5.50 17.82
N SER A 221 -16.52 -6.01 17.63
CA SER A 221 -16.76 -7.41 17.30
C SER A 221 -16.85 -7.57 15.79
N PRO A 222 -16.03 -8.42 15.16
CA PRO A 222 -16.11 -8.60 13.72
C PRO A 222 -17.47 -9.24 13.37
N SER A 223 -18.19 -8.64 12.41
CA SER A 223 -19.49 -9.13 11.92
C SER A 223 -19.39 -10.51 11.26
N VAL A 224 -18.18 -10.84 10.81
CA VAL A 224 -17.81 -12.04 10.08
C VAL A 224 -16.62 -12.65 10.80
N THR A 225 -16.62 -13.96 11.03
CA THR A 225 -15.38 -14.68 11.34
C THR A 225 -14.45 -14.53 10.14
N VAL A 226 -13.58 -13.52 10.20
CA VAL A 226 -12.39 -13.48 9.33
C VAL A 226 -11.67 -14.80 9.58
N PRO A 227 -11.31 -15.59 8.56
CA PRO A 227 -10.42 -16.70 8.76
C PRO A 227 -9.18 -16.13 9.43
N TYR A 228 -9.06 -16.44 10.72
CA TYR A 228 -8.02 -15.99 11.62
C TYR A 228 -6.68 -15.96 10.88
N GLN A 229 -6.04 -14.78 10.93
CA GLN A 229 -4.70 -14.52 10.42
C GLN A 229 -3.82 -15.77 10.50
N ALA A 230 -3.23 -16.15 9.37
CA ALA A 230 -2.06 -17.01 9.42
C ALA A 230 -1.11 -16.38 10.44
N GLY A 231 -0.65 -17.16 11.42
CA GLY A 231 0.39 -16.72 12.35
C GLY A 231 1.61 -16.18 11.61
N PRO A 232 2.61 -15.61 12.31
CA PRO A 232 3.77 -14.98 11.67
C PRO A 232 4.27 -15.81 10.50
N VAL A 233 4.29 -15.20 9.31
CA VAL A 233 4.61 -15.90 8.06
C VAL A 233 5.96 -16.58 8.24
N GLY A 234 5.96 -17.91 8.12
CA GLY A 234 7.19 -18.69 8.27
C GLY A 234 8.19 -18.28 7.20
N MET A 235 9.35 -17.78 7.63
CA MET A 235 10.45 -17.40 6.75
C MET A 235 11.43 -18.56 6.62
N ALA A 236 11.67 -19.02 5.40
CA ALA A 236 12.59 -20.09 5.07
C ALA A 236 14.07 -19.64 5.12
N GLY A 237 14.33 -18.34 4.96
CA GLY A 237 15.68 -17.77 4.99
C GLY A 237 15.71 -16.31 4.55
N SER A 238 16.89 -15.85 4.12
CA SER A 238 17.10 -14.49 3.62
C SER A 238 17.73 -14.47 2.22
N VAL A 239 17.42 -13.42 1.48
CA VAL A 239 17.97 -13.09 0.15
C VAL A 239 18.95 -11.94 0.31
N PRO A 240 20.24 -12.11 -0.04
CA PRO A 240 21.20 -11.01 -0.05
C PRO A 240 20.77 -9.92 -1.03
N ALA A 241 20.86 -8.67 -0.60
CA ALA A 241 20.61 -7.50 -1.42
C ALA A 241 21.81 -6.56 -1.42
N ALA A 242 22.07 -5.92 -2.56
CA ALA A 242 23.14 -4.96 -2.73
C ALA A 242 22.68 -3.78 -3.58
N VAL A 243 23.20 -2.60 -3.28
CA VAL A 243 22.99 -1.40 -4.09
C VAL A 243 23.73 -1.54 -5.43
N CYS A 244 23.07 -1.17 -6.53
CA CYS A 244 23.75 -0.95 -7.80
C CYS A 244 24.48 0.41 -7.79
N ALA A 245 25.66 0.48 -7.19
CA ALA A 245 26.37 1.76 -6.94
C ALA A 245 26.60 2.64 -8.19
N ARG A 246 26.77 2.03 -9.37
CA ARG A 246 26.90 2.76 -10.65
C ARG A 246 25.59 3.41 -11.13
N LEU A 247 24.47 2.94 -10.61
CA LEU A 247 23.14 3.48 -10.88
C LEU A 247 22.66 4.48 -9.82
N SER A 248 23.42 4.64 -8.74
CA SER A 248 23.13 5.60 -7.68
C SER A 248 23.19 7.03 -8.20
N GLY A 249 22.20 7.85 -7.82
CA GLY A 249 22.14 9.27 -8.20
C GLY A 249 21.74 9.54 -9.66
N ILE A 250 21.40 8.51 -10.45
CA ILE A 250 20.88 8.72 -11.80
C ILE A 250 19.48 9.30 -11.72
N SER A 251 19.31 10.52 -12.23
CA SER A 251 18.03 11.23 -12.31
C SER A 251 16.98 10.35 -13.01
N GLY A 252 15.75 10.38 -12.50
CA GLY A 252 14.63 9.64 -13.06
C GLY A 252 14.55 8.13 -12.74
N LEU A 253 15.54 7.50 -12.11
CA LEU A 253 15.42 6.11 -11.61
C LEU A 253 14.74 6.00 -10.24
N ARG A 254 14.76 7.09 -9.45
CA ARG A 254 13.99 7.24 -8.22
C ARG A 254 12.54 7.55 -8.59
N ARG A 255 11.70 6.50 -8.69
CA ARG A 255 10.32 6.59 -9.16
C ARG A 255 9.49 5.37 -8.77
N TYR A 256 8.18 5.50 -8.86
CA TYR A 256 7.22 4.40 -8.72
C TYR A 256 6.20 4.39 -9.86
N GLY A 257 5.47 3.29 -10.03
CA GLY A 257 4.41 3.14 -11.04
C GLY A 257 4.92 3.12 -12.49
N HIS A 258 6.22 2.88 -12.66
CA HIS A 258 6.89 2.70 -13.94
C HIS A 258 6.95 1.22 -14.34
N HIS A 259 7.48 0.94 -15.52
CA HIS A 259 7.75 -0.42 -15.96
C HIS A 259 9.17 -0.54 -16.53
N SER A 260 9.86 -1.60 -16.15
CA SER A 260 11.21 -1.94 -16.60
C SER A 260 11.24 -3.35 -17.20
N VAL A 261 11.87 -3.51 -18.36
CA VAL A 261 11.95 -4.79 -19.08
C VAL A 261 13.27 -4.92 -19.84
N LEU A 262 13.75 -6.15 -20.03
CA LEU A 262 14.89 -6.45 -20.91
C LEU A 262 14.45 -6.38 -22.37
N ILE A 263 15.13 -5.56 -23.17
CA ILE A 263 15.01 -5.59 -24.63
C ILE A 263 16.08 -6.50 -25.23
N LYS A 264 17.28 -6.50 -24.65
CA LYS A 264 18.39 -7.40 -24.96
C LYS A 264 18.93 -7.94 -23.64
N PRO A 265 19.68 -9.07 -23.62
CA PRO A 265 20.22 -9.66 -22.39
C PRO A 265 20.95 -8.67 -21.46
N ASN A 266 21.57 -7.64 -22.04
CA ASN A 266 22.32 -6.63 -21.31
C ASN A 266 21.73 -5.22 -21.42
N VAL A 267 20.48 -5.06 -21.88
CA VAL A 267 19.86 -3.74 -22.05
C VAL A 267 18.45 -3.72 -21.46
N ILE A 268 18.26 -2.90 -20.43
CA ILE A 268 16.98 -2.67 -19.77
C ILE A 268 16.42 -1.34 -20.20
N VAL A 269 15.15 -1.31 -20.58
CA VAL A 269 14.39 -0.07 -20.75
C VAL A 269 13.51 0.16 -19.55
N THR A 270 13.42 1.41 -19.11
CA THR A 270 12.48 1.86 -18.10
C THR A 270 11.67 3.05 -18.59
N THR A 271 10.35 2.98 -18.39
CA THR A 271 9.41 3.96 -18.96
C THR A 271 8.37 4.43 -17.97
N GLY A 272 7.99 5.71 -18.08
CA GLY A 272 6.96 6.37 -17.27
C GLY A 272 7.26 6.39 -15.77
N GLY A 273 6.19 6.46 -14.99
CA GLY A 273 6.24 6.55 -13.53
C GLY A 273 6.11 7.98 -12.99
N PHE A 274 6.00 8.06 -11.66
CA PHE A 274 6.13 9.29 -10.90
C PHE A 274 7.41 9.20 -10.07
N GLY A 275 8.24 10.24 -10.13
CA GLY A 275 9.57 10.22 -9.54
C GLY A 275 10.09 11.63 -9.31
N GLU A 276 11.41 11.77 -9.39
CA GLU A 276 12.10 13.04 -9.19
C GLU A 276 12.91 13.42 -10.44
N GLU A 277 12.72 14.65 -10.94
CA GLU A 277 13.57 15.30 -11.95
C GLU A 277 13.98 16.68 -11.40
N ASP A 278 15.27 17.02 -11.45
CA ASP A 278 15.84 18.28 -10.96
C ASP A 278 15.42 18.66 -9.51
N GLY A 279 15.29 17.65 -8.64
CA GLY A 279 14.90 17.82 -7.24
C GLY A 279 13.41 18.11 -7.00
N GLN A 280 12.57 18.01 -8.03
CA GLN A 280 11.13 18.16 -7.92
C GLN A 280 10.42 16.84 -8.23
N HIS A 281 9.40 16.52 -7.44
CA HIS A 281 8.54 15.38 -7.72
C HIS A 281 7.68 15.65 -8.96
N CYS A 282 7.81 14.80 -9.97
CA CYS A 282 7.14 14.96 -11.25
C CYS A 282 6.81 13.61 -11.89
N ARG A 283 6.03 13.65 -12.97
CA ARG A 283 5.88 12.48 -13.85
C ARG A 283 7.09 12.38 -14.75
N VAL A 284 7.69 11.20 -14.78
CA VAL A 284 8.93 10.97 -15.51
C VAL A 284 8.60 10.80 -16.99
N ARG A 285 9.12 11.72 -17.80
CA ARG A 285 8.81 11.79 -19.24
C ARG A 285 9.78 10.96 -20.07
N ASN A 286 11.00 10.85 -19.60
CA ASN A 286 12.09 10.29 -20.37
C ASN A 286 12.12 8.77 -20.29
N VAL A 287 12.39 8.13 -21.44
CA VAL A 287 12.81 6.73 -21.49
C VAL A 287 14.23 6.64 -20.93
N HIS A 288 14.45 5.70 -20.02
CA HIS A 288 15.79 5.43 -19.47
C HIS A 288 16.27 4.07 -19.96
N LEU A 289 17.47 4.03 -20.52
CA LEU A 289 18.14 2.78 -20.91
C LEU A 289 19.29 2.50 -19.95
N LEU A 290 19.35 1.28 -19.45
CA LEU A 290 20.48 0.76 -18.69
C LEU A 290 21.17 -0.30 -19.53
N SER A 291 22.49 -0.23 -19.67
CA SER A 291 23.28 -1.23 -20.38
C SER A 291 24.32 -1.85 -19.44
N LYS A 292 24.51 -3.17 -19.55
CA LYS A 292 25.48 -3.92 -18.75
C LYS A 292 26.80 -4.04 -19.52
N HIS A 293 27.85 -3.41 -18.98
CA HIS A 293 29.20 -3.42 -19.51
C HIS A 293 30.18 -3.97 -18.48
N ALA A 294 30.98 -4.96 -18.86
CA ALA A 294 31.97 -5.60 -17.98
C ALA A 294 31.40 -6.03 -16.61
N GLY A 295 30.15 -6.52 -16.59
CA GLY A 295 29.46 -6.96 -15.37
C GLY A 295 28.75 -5.86 -14.58
N HIS A 296 28.81 -4.61 -15.01
CA HIS A 296 28.23 -3.47 -14.31
C HIS A 296 27.15 -2.77 -15.14
N TRP A 297 26.06 -2.35 -14.49
CA TRP A 297 25.01 -1.56 -15.11
C TRP A 297 25.37 -0.07 -15.16
N GLU A 298 25.15 0.56 -16.31
CA GLU A 298 25.38 1.98 -16.54
C GLU A 298 24.17 2.58 -17.29
N ALA A 299 23.79 3.82 -17.00
CA ALA A 299 22.79 4.51 -17.82
C ALA A 299 23.37 4.94 -19.16
N VAL A 300 22.55 4.79 -20.19
CA VAL A 300 22.85 5.24 -21.55
C VAL A 300 22.11 6.55 -21.80
N CYS A 301 22.77 7.48 -22.49
CA CYS A 301 22.13 8.71 -22.93
C CYS A 301 21.09 8.38 -24.01
N VAL A 302 19.87 8.89 -23.84
CA VAL A 302 18.75 8.64 -24.74
C VAL A 302 18.32 9.94 -25.38
N THR A 303 18.29 9.96 -26.71
CA THR A 303 17.59 11.01 -27.46
C THR A 303 16.21 10.50 -27.83
N GLN A 304 15.17 11.18 -27.34
CA GLN A 304 13.79 10.73 -27.54
C GLN A 304 13.10 11.63 -28.56
N SER A 305 12.57 11.04 -29.63
CA SER A 305 11.65 11.72 -30.55
C SER A 305 10.22 11.45 -30.10
N VAL A 306 9.58 12.45 -29.51
CA VAL A 306 8.22 12.33 -28.96
C VAL A 306 7.23 13.01 -29.91
N PRO A 307 6.44 12.25 -30.70
CA PRO A 307 5.38 12.85 -31.50
C PRO A 307 4.14 13.23 -30.67
N ASP A 308 3.92 12.59 -29.50
CA ASP A 308 2.72 12.78 -28.68
C ASP A 308 3.03 13.28 -27.26
N LYS A 309 2.48 14.45 -26.91
CA LYS A 309 2.58 15.05 -25.56
C LYS A 309 2.02 14.16 -24.45
N ARG A 310 1.14 13.19 -24.77
CA ARG A 310 0.52 12.29 -23.79
C ARG A 310 1.43 11.16 -23.28
N TRP A 311 2.59 10.92 -23.91
CA TRP A 311 3.56 9.92 -23.45
C TRP A 311 4.05 10.20 -22.03
N GLY A 312 4.41 11.45 -21.75
CA GLY A 312 5.25 11.82 -20.60
C GLY A 312 4.58 11.74 -19.23
N GLU A 313 3.36 11.23 -19.14
CA GLU A 313 2.60 11.26 -17.90
C GLU A 313 2.02 9.89 -17.53
N ARG A 314 2.55 8.82 -18.11
CA ARG A 314 2.00 7.46 -17.95
C ARG A 314 2.46 6.78 -16.67
N LEU A 315 1.51 6.28 -15.88
CA LEU A 315 1.73 5.36 -14.77
C LEU A 315 0.95 4.06 -14.97
N TYR A 316 1.46 2.97 -14.39
CA TYR A 316 0.80 1.67 -14.30
C TYR A 316 0.40 1.07 -15.65
N HIS A 317 1.22 1.32 -16.66
CA HIS A 317 1.23 0.62 -17.93
C HIS A 317 2.09 -0.63 -17.87
N THR A 318 2.00 -1.45 -18.91
CA THR A 318 2.93 -2.55 -19.13
C THR A 318 3.79 -2.29 -20.36
N VAL A 319 4.94 -2.95 -20.43
CA VAL A 319 5.80 -2.96 -21.63
C VAL A 319 6.17 -4.39 -21.96
N SER A 320 5.89 -4.81 -23.19
CA SER A 320 6.23 -6.15 -23.69
C SER A 320 7.20 -6.01 -24.86
N CYS A 321 8.39 -6.61 -24.73
CA CYS A 321 9.40 -6.64 -25.78
C CYS A 321 9.05 -7.75 -26.79
N LEU A 322 8.85 -7.38 -28.05
CA LEU A 322 8.54 -8.33 -29.13
C LEU A 322 9.77 -8.71 -29.94
N SER A 323 10.78 -7.84 -29.95
CA SER A 323 12.10 -8.09 -30.51
C SER A 323 13.14 -7.19 -29.85
N ASP A 324 14.40 -7.43 -30.17
CA ASP A 324 15.56 -6.61 -29.78
C ASP A 324 15.46 -5.14 -30.23
N THR A 325 14.53 -4.79 -31.11
CA THR A 325 14.34 -3.46 -31.69
C THR A 325 12.95 -2.89 -31.47
N LEU A 326 12.02 -3.64 -30.88
CA LEU A 326 10.61 -3.26 -30.79
C LEU A 326 9.99 -3.71 -29.46
N ALA A 327 9.42 -2.75 -28.73
CA ALA A 327 8.59 -3.01 -27.56
C ALA A 327 7.23 -2.31 -27.67
N LEU A 328 6.18 -2.93 -27.14
CA LEU A 328 4.84 -2.36 -27.07
C LEU A 328 4.53 -1.91 -25.65
N VAL A 329 4.12 -0.66 -25.51
CA VAL A 329 3.56 -0.11 -24.29
C VAL A 329 2.05 -0.23 -24.35
N VAL A 330 1.42 -0.76 -23.31
CA VAL A 330 -0.04 -0.94 -23.25
C VAL A 330 -0.63 -0.25 -22.01
N GLY A 331 -1.64 0.58 -22.25
CA GLY A 331 -2.46 1.21 -21.22
C GLY A 331 -1.71 2.09 -20.23
N GLY A 332 -2.12 2.11 -18.98
CA GLY A 332 -1.68 3.12 -18.01
C GLY A 332 -2.51 4.40 -18.09
N ARG A 333 -2.22 5.32 -17.17
CA ARG A 333 -3.08 6.49 -16.90
C ARG A 333 -2.30 7.77 -16.64
N THR A 334 -2.96 8.92 -16.85
CA THR A 334 -2.52 10.22 -16.32
C THR A 334 -3.22 10.61 -15.02
N SER A 335 -4.42 10.12 -14.75
CA SER A 335 -5.15 10.37 -13.49
C SER A 335 -6.06 9.18 -13.21
N PRO A 336 -6.55 9.01 -11.97
CA PRO A 336 -7.48 7.91 -11.65
C PRO A 336 -8.77 7.97 -12.50
N SER A 337 -9.17 9.16 -12.96
CA SER A 337 -10.33 9.37 -13.84
C SER A 337 -10.01 9.27 -15.34
N SER A 338 -8.75 8.99 -15.70
CA SER A 338 -8.31 8.90 -17.08
C SER A 338 -9.00 7.73 -17.79
N THR A 339 -9.34 7.87 -19.06
CA THR A 339 -9.88 6.76 -19.87
C THR A 339 -8.85 5.67 -20.19
N GLY A 340 -7.60 5.79 -19.70
CA GLY A 340 -6.48 4.97 -20.15
C GLY A 340 -5.79 5.56 -21.38
N LEU A 341 -4.49 5.28 -21.54
CA LEU A 341 -3.62 5.95 -22.53
C LEU A 341 -3.33 5.13 -23.80
N GLY A 342 -4.05 4.03 -24.03
CA GLY A 342 -3.93 3.20 -25.24
C GLY A 342 -2.53 2.59 -25.42
N MET A 343 -2.17 2.26 -26.66
CA MET A 343 -0.91 1.60 -27.00
C MET A 343 0.11 2.54 -27.65
N LEU A 344 1.40 2.25 -27.48
CA LEU A 344 2.51 2.94 -28.14
C LEU A 344 3.66 1.98 -28.46
N TRP A 345 4.22 2.08 -29.66
CA TRP A 345 5.46 1.38 -30.01
C TRP A 345 6.69 2.16 -29.55
N LEU A 346 7.66 1.45 -28.98
CA LEU A 346 9.02 1.90 -28.74
C LEU A 346 9.94 1.19 -29.73
N LYS A 347 10.58 1.95 -30.61
CA LYS A 347 11.56 1.42 -31.57
C LYS A 347 12.98 1.79 -31.14
N PHE A 348 13.85 0.79 -31.18
CA PHE A 348 15.26 0.89 -30.83
C PHE A 348 16.13 0.61 -32.07
N PRO A 349 17.31 1.24 -32.20
CA PRO A 349 18.22 0.96 -33.30
C PRO A 349 18.78 -0.47 -33.21
N GLU A 350 19.09 -1.07 -34.36
CA GLU A 350 19.64 -2.44 -34.42
C GLU A 350 20.93 -2.57 -33.60
N THR A 351 21.82 -1.57 -33.69
CA THR A 351 23.07 -1.46 -32.95
C THR A 351 22.89 -0.79 -31.58
N CYS A 352 21.92 -1.22 -30.78
CA CYS A 352 22.02 -1.07 -29.33
C CYS A 352 23.04 -2.07 -28.80
N ASP A 353 24.32 -1.89 -29.13
CA ASP A 353 25.41 -2.75 -28.66
C ASP A 353 26.08 -2.12 -27.44
N ALA A 354 26.61 -2.97 -26.58
CA ALA A 354 27.35 -2.62 -25.37
C ALA A 354 28.74 -2.00 -25.67
N SER A 355 28.84 -1.16 -26.70
CA SER A 355 30.09 -0.60 -27.19
C SER A 355 30.01 0.93 -27.25
N GLY A 356 30.01 1.56 -26.07
CA GLY A 356 30.31 2.98 -25.90
C GLY A 356 29.10 3.91 -25.70
N PRO A 357 29.36 5.16 -25.26
CA PRO A 357 28.32 6.14 -24.91
C PRO A 357 27.82 6.89 -26.14
N GLU A 358 27.38 6.19 -27.17
CA GLU A 358 26.65 6.83 -28.27
C GLU A 358 25.20 7.06 -27.85
N ASP A 359 24.64 8.22 -28.22
CA ASP A 359 23.25 8.57 -27.92
C ASP A 359 22.30 7.59 -28.62
N ILE A 360 21.52 6.82 -27.85
CA ILE A 360 20.54 5.90 -28.43
C ILE A 360 19.26 6.70 -28.74
N ALA A 361 18.89 6.74 -30.03
CA ALA A 361 17.64 7.35 -30.47
C ALA A 361 16.49 6.37 -30.27
N VAL A 362 15.52 6.70 -29.41
CA VAL A 362 14.30 5.91 -29.21
C VAL A 362 13.13 6.63 -29.89
N GLU A 363 12.52 5.97 -30.87
CA GLU A 363 11.35 6.49 -31.59
C GLU A 363 10.06 5.96 -30.97
N LEU A 364 9.14 6.87 -30.63
CA LEU A 364 7.80 6.54 -30.15
C LEU A 364 6.81 6.63 -31.31
N VAL A 365 6.06 5.56 -31.58
CA VAL A 365 5.11 5.53 -32.70
C VAL A 365 3.74 5.08 -32.20
N SER A 366 2.70 5.89 -32.44
CA SER A 366 1.33 5.49 -32.16
C SER A 366 0.86 4.43 -33.17
N PRO A 367 0.41 3.24 -32.71
CA PRO A 367 -0.18 2.24 -33.59
C PRO A 367 -1.53 2.69 -34.15
N GLN A 368 -1.98 2.03 -35.23
CA GLN A 368 -3.33 2.22 -35.77
C GLN A 368 -4.40 1.72 -34.75
N PRO A 369 -5.62 2.29 -34.77
CA PRO A 369 -6.61 2.14 -33.67
C PRO A 369 -7.34 0.78 -33.57
N ALA A 370 -6.75 -0.33 -34.03
CA ALA A 370 -7.47 -1.60 -34.21
C ALA A 370 -7.95 -2.28 -32.91
N ALA A 371 -7.35 -1.99 -31.74
CA ALA A 371 -7.71 -2.61 -30.46
C ALA A 371 -7.69 -1.64 -29.27
N GLU A 372 -8.34 -0.48 -29.40
CA GLU A 372 -8.34 0.56 -28.35
C GLU A 372 -8.90 0.06 -27.01
N ALA A 373 -10.04 -0.65 -27.00
CA ALA A 373 -10.73 -1.04 -25.76
C ALA A 373 -9.87 -1.93 -24.83
N ALA A 374 -9.06 -2.85 -25.39
CA ALA A 374 -8.17 -3.70 -24.61
C ALA A 374 -7.07 -2.90 -23.91
N ALA A 375 -6.68 -1.75 -24.46
CA ALA A 375 -5.60 -0.91 -23.95
C ALA A 375 -6.06 0.28 -23.09
N LEU A 376 -7.37 0.55 -22.99
CA LEU A 376 -7.94 1.63 -22.18
C LEU A 376 -8.06 1.24 -20.69
N ARG A 377 -6.95 0.81 -20.10
CA ARG A 377 -6.86 0.30 -18.73
C ARG A 377 -5.50 0.55 -18.10
N TRP A 378 -5.39 0.46 -16.78
CA TRP A 378 -4.12 0.55 -16.04
C TRP A 378 -4.08 -0.49 -14.91
N ARG A 379 -2.89 -0.73 -14.32
CA ARG A 379 -2.67 -1.78 -13.29
C ARG A 379 -3.10 -3.19 -13.77
N HIS A 380 -3.10 -3.40 -15.07
CA HIS A 380 -3.33 -4.70 -15.72
C HIS A 380 -2.00 -5.42 -15.94
N SER A 381 -2.06 -6.65 -16.42
CA SER A 381 -0.87 -7.36 -16.92
C SER A 381 -0.95 -7.56 -18.44
N THR A 382 0.22 -7.61 -19.08
CA THR A 382 0.39 -8.14 -20.43
C THR A 382 1.46 -9.22 -20.41
N THR A 383 1.19 -10.34 -21.07
CA THR A 383 2.12 -11.48 -21.14
C THR A 383 2.18 -12.02 -22.55
N GLU A 384 3.38 -12.23 -23.07
CA GLU A 384 3.56 -12.85 -24.37
C GLU A 384 3.20 -14.34 -24.33
N ILE A 385 2.44 -14.77 -25.33
CA ILE A 385 2.09 -16.17 -25.56
C ILE A 385 2.14 -16.48 -27.05
N THR A 386 2.33 -17.75 -27.37
CA THR A 386 2.27 -18.27 -28.73
C THR A 386 1.09 -19.23 -28.82
N PHE A 387 0.29 -19.13 -29.87
CA PHE A 387 -0.80 -20.06 -30.14
C PHE A 387 -0.84 -20.39 -31.62
N LYS A 388 -0.78 -21.69 -31.94
CA LYS A 388 -0.77 -22.19 -33.34
C LYS A 388 0.31 -21.54 -34.23
N GLY A 389 1.45 -21.18 -33.64
CA GLY A 389 2.58 -20.56 -34.34
C GLY A 389 2.52 -19.04 -34.48
N GLU A 390 1.45 -18.40 -34.01
CA GLU A 390 1.29 -16.94 -34.02
C GLU A 390 1.54 -16.36 -32.62
N GLN A 391 2.11 -15.15 -32.56
CA GLN A 391 2.41 -14.45 -31.31
C GLN A 391 1.28 -13.52 -30.88
N TYR A 392 0.92 -13.58 -29.61
CA TYR A 392 -0.08 -12.74 -28.98
C TYR A 392 0.43 -12.12 -27.69
N LEU A 393 -0.13 -10.96 -27.35
CA LEU A 393 -0.07 -10.42 -26.00
C LEU A 393 -1.41 -10.69 -25.31
N PHE A 394 -1.35 -11.48 -24.24
CA PHE A 394 -2.48 -11.74 -23.37
C PHE A 394 -2.62 -10.60 -22.36
N VAL A 395 -3.72 -9.85 -22.46
CA VAL A 395 -4.08 -8.77 -21.53
C VAL A 395 -5.08 -9.31 -20.52
N TYR A 396 -4.86 -9.08 -19.22
CA TYR A 396 -5.80 -9.51 -18.18
C TYR A 396 -6.02 -8.45 -17.10
N GLY A 397 -7.29 -8.27 -16.71
CA GLY A 397 -7.71 -7.48 -15.56
C GLY A 397 -7.32 -6.00 -15.65
N GLY A 398 -7.07 -5.38 -14.50
CA GLY A 398 -6.73 -3.97 -14.36
C GLY A 398 -7.91 -3.09 -13.94
N ARG A 399 -7.81 -1.79 -14.23
CA ARG A 399 -8.80 -0.77 -13.89
C ARG A 399 -9.09 0.12 -15.08
N SER A 400 -10.29 0.69 -15.11
CA SER A 400 -10.66 1.77 -16.01
C SER A 400 -11.42 2.86 -15.24
N ALA A 401 -11.71 3.99 -15.88
CA ALA A 401 -12.52 5.05 -15.27
C ALA A 401 -13.99 4.65 -15.08
N LEU A 402 -14.47 3.64 -15.82
CA LEU A 402 -15.85 3.17 -15.79
C LEU A 402 -16.03 1.95 -14.88
N GLU A 403 -15.04 1.06 -14.88
CA GLU A 403 -15.05 -0.18 -14.13
C GLU A 403 -13.83 -0.24 -13.22
N PRO A 404 -14.03 -0.23 -11.88
CA PRO A 404 -12.95 -0.08 -10.92
C PRO A 404 -12.03 -1.30 -10.87
N VAL A 405 -12.54 -2.51 -11.15
CA VAL A 405 -11.77 -3.76 -11.17
C VAL A 405 -12.25 -4.64 -12.32
N LEU A 406 -11.43 -4.79 -13.35
CA LEU A 406 -11.70 -5.57 -14.56
C LEU A 406 -11.36 -7.05 -14.33
N GLY A 407 -12.15 -7.95 -14.92
CA GLY A 407 -11.90 -9.40 -14.96
C GLY A 407 -11.91 -10.00 -16.37
N ASP A 408 -11.92 -9.15 -17.40
CA ASP A 408 -11.88 -9.56 -18.80
C ASP A 408 -10.44 -9.82 -19.27
N TRP A 409 -10.33 -10.49 -20.42
CA TRP A 409 -9.07 -10.75 -21.09
C TRP A 409 -9.15 -10.53 -22.60
N HIS A 410 -7.99 -10.26 -23.20
CA HIS A 410 -7.86 -10.05 -24.64
C HIS A 410 -6.61 -10.75 -25.17
N PHE A 411 -6.72 -11.39 -26.33
CA PHE A 411 -5.58 -11.87 -27.11
C PHE A 411 -5.28 -10.85 -28.19
N LEU A 412 -4.26 -10.02 -27.99
CA LEU A 412 -3.82 -9.04 -28.96
C LEU A 412 -2.81 -9.69 -29.90
N HIS A 413 -3.16 -9.85 -31.17
CA HIS A 413 -2.24 -10.36 -32.18
C HIS A 413 -1.07 -9.38 -32.34
N ALA A 414 0.15 -9.80 -32.02
CA ALA A 414 1.27 -8.89 -31.83
C ALA A 414 1.66 -8.08 -33.11
N PRO A 415 1.67 -8.67 -34.32
CA PRO A 415 1.98 -7.94 -35.55
C PRO A 415 0.92 -6.91 -35.97
N GLU A 416 -0.36 -7.24 -35.78
CA GLU A 416 -1.49 -6.44 -36.29
C GLU A 416 -2.13 -5.55 -35.23
N LEU A 417 -1.86 -5.82 -33.95
CA LEU A 417 -2.54 -5.24 -32.79
C LEU A 417 -4.06 -5.34 -32.89
N SER A 418 -4.55 -6.48 -33.38
CA SER A 418 -5.97 -6.80 -33.50
C SER A 418 -6.37 -7.77 -32.38
N CYS A 419 -7.55 -7.56 -31.78
CA CYS A 419 -8.10 -8.52 -30.82
C CYS A 419 -8.57 -9.78 -31.56
N THR A 420 -8.07 -10.94 -31.12
CA THR A 420 -8.48 -12.24 -31.63
C THR A 420 -9.31 -12.98 -30.58
N ALA A 421 -10.41 -13.60 -31.01
CA ALA A 421 -11.19 -14.47 -30.14
C ALA A 421 -10.58 -15.87 -30.11
N ILE A 422 -9.97 -16.23 -28.99
CA ILE A 422 -9.46 -17.59 -28.72
C ILE A 422 -10.28 -18.17 -27.58
N ALA A 423 -10.72 -19.42 -27.73
CA ALA A 423 -11.55 -20.09 -26.73
C ALA A 423 -10.75 -20.28 -25.43
N VAL A 424 -11.37 -19.91 -24.31
CA VAL A 424 -10.83 -20.13 -22.96
C VAL A 424 -11.90 -20.83 -22.12
N GLU A 425 -11.52 -21.92 -21.47
CA GLU A 425 -12.39 -22.71 -20.59
C GLU A 425 -11.79 -22.85 -19.17
N GLY A 426 -12.53 -23.46 -18.25
CA GLY A 426 -12.08 -23.71 -16.87
C GLY A 426 -12.49 -22.64 -15.84
N PRO A 427 -11.98 -22.74 -14.59
CA PRO A 427 -12.25 -21.79 -13.52
C PRO A 427 -11.61 -20.43 -13.80
N VAL A 428 -12.41 -19.52 -14.36
CA VAL A 428 -11.99 -18.15 -14.65
C VAL A 428 -11.55 -17.45 -13.35
N PRO A 429 -10.37 -16.81 -13.30
CA PRO A 429 -9.95 -16.04 -12.14
C PRO A 429 -10.88 -14.86 -11.91
N GLU A 430 -11.05 -14.44 -10.65
CA GLU A 430 -11.86 -13.25 -10.35
C GLU A 430 -11.23 -11.97 -10.90
N SER A 431 -12.07 -10.92 -11.02
CA SER A 431 -11.62 -9.58 -11.41
C SER A 431 -10.59 -9.05 -10.42
N ARG A 432 -9.51 -8.48 -10.97
CA ARG A 432 -8.38 -8.01 -10.17
C ARG A 432 -7.55 -6.98 -10.91
N HIS A 433 -6.83 -6.18 -10.14
CA HIS A 433 -5.77 -5.32 -10.65
C HIS A 433 -4.54 -5.38 -9.76
N SER A 434 -3.43 -4.77 -10.19
CA SER A 434 -2.15 -4.78 -9.47
C SER A 434 -1.67 -6.20 -9.13
N HIS A 435 -2.13 -7.21 -9.88
CA HIS A 435 -1.56 -8.55 -9.88
C HIS A 435 -0.28 -8.56 -10.72
N SER A 436 0.44 -9.67 -10.66
CA SER A 436 1.58 -9.92 -11.52
C SER A 436 1.27 -11.08 -12.47
N ALA A 437 1.92 -11.10 -13.63
CA ALA A 437 1.81 -12.19 -14.58
C ALA A 437 3.12 -12.44 -15.31
N CYS A 438 3.35 -13.69 -15.71
CA CYS A 438 4.53 -14.13 -16.44
C CYS A 438 4.21 -15.35 -17.31
N SER A 439 5.04 -15.60 -18.32
CA SER A 439 4.88 -16.77 -19.20
C SER A 439 5.45 -18.03 -18.54
N TRP A 440 4.77 -19.17 -18.74
CA TRP A 440 5.26 -20.48 -18.32
C TRP A 440 4.66 -21.58 -19.20
N GLU A 441 5.51 -22.46 -19.74
CA GLU A 441 5.11 -23.59 -20.61
C GLU A 441 4.12 -23.21 -21.74
N GLY A 442 4.34 -22.07 -22.40
CA GLY A 442 3.47 -21.57 -23.48
C GLY A 442 2.17 -20.91 -22.99
N GLY A 443 1.92 -20.94 -21.68
CA GLY A 443 0.77 -20.33 -21.02
C GLY A 443 1.08 -19.04 -20.25
N VAL A 444 0.11 -18.59 -19.45
CA VAL A 444 0.23 -17.40 -18.59
C VAL A 444 -0.02 -17.78 -17.13
N LEU A 445 0.89 -17.42 -16.25
CA LEU A 445 0.66 -17.43 -14.81
C LEU A 445 0.15 -16.07 -14.36
N ILE A 446 -0.85 -16.06 -13.49
CA ILE A 446 -1.34 -14.86 -12.80
C ILE A 446 -1.33 -15.13 -11.29
N ALA A 447 -0.74 -14.22 -10.52
CA ALA A 447 -0.62 -14.36 -9.08
C ALA A 447 -1.07 -13.10 -8.33
N GLY A 448 -1.83 -13.32 -7.26
CA GLY A 448 -2.33 -12.29 -6.36
C GLY A 448 -3.14 -11.20 -7.05
N GLY A 449 -2.95 -9.95 -6.61
CA GLY A 449 -3.73 -8.79 -7.04
C GLY A 449 -4.71 -8.30 -5.98
N LEU A 450 -5.39 -7.21 -6.28
CA LEU A 450 -6.45 -6.65 -5.46
C LEU A 450 -7.79 -6.93 -6.16
N GLY A 451 -8.70 -7.62 -5.46
CA GLY A 451 -10.02 -7.96 -5.98
C GLY A 451 -11.04 -6.83 -5.87
N ALA A 452 -12.26 -7.06 -6.35
CA ALA A 452 -13.37 -6.08 -6.31
C ALA A 452 -13.77 -5.64 -4.90
N ALA A 453 -13.56 -6.48 -3.89
CA ALA A 453 -13.80 -6.17 -2.47
C ALA A 453 -12.62 -5.42 -1.81
N GLU A 454 -11.65 -4.93 -2.59
CA GLU A 454 -10.42 -4.28 -2.12
C GLU A 454 -9.59 -5.16 -1.17
N GLN A 455 -9.74 -6.48 -1.28
CA GLN A 455 -8.95 -7.46 -0.55
C GLN A 455 -7.79 -7.97 -1.41
N PRO A 456 -6.57 -8.07 -0.85
CA PRO A 456 -5.47 -8.76 -1.51
C PRO A 456 -5.83 -10.22 -1.76
N LEU A 457 -5.43 -10.76 -2.90
CA LEU A 457 -5.71 -12.12 -3.31
C LEU A 457 -4.49 -13.01 -3.09
N GLY A 458 -4.72 -14.24 -2.61
CA GLY A 458 -3.70 -15.28 -2.40
C GLY A 458 -3.76 -16.41 -3.43
N SER A 459 -4.37 -16.16 -4.59
CA SER A 459 -4.61 -17.16 -5.62
C SER A 459 -3.55 -17.11 -6.73
N VAL A 460 -3.21 -18.29 -7.25
CA VAL A 460 -2.33 -18.47 -8.42
C VAL A 460 -3.08 -19.26 -9.48
N PHE A 461 -3.09 -18.75 -10.71
CA PHE A 461 -3.76 -19.37 -11.85
C PHE A 461 -2.79 -19.56 -13.00
N LEU A 462 -2.94 -20.68 -13.72
CA LEU A 462 -2.28 -20.96 -14.99
C LEU A 462 -3.31 -20.99 -16.11
N LEU A 463 -3.10 -20.18 -17.14
CA LEU A 463 -3.75 -20.31 -18.44
C LEU A 463 -2.91 -21.25 -19.30
N ARG A 464 -3.32 -22.52 -19.39
CA ARG A 464 -2.59 -23.56 -20.12
C ARG A 464 -3.06 -23.67 -21.56
N GLU A 465 -2.12 -23.81 -22.51
CA GLU A 465 -2.44 -24.06 -23.92
C GLU A 465 -3.05 -25.46 -24.11
N LEU A 466 -4.10 -25.53 -24.93
CA LEU A 466 -4.75 -26.74 -25.44
C LEU A 466 -4.73 -26.74 -26.97
N GLU A 467 -5.10 -27.87 -27.59
CA GLU A 467 -5.13 -28.01 -29.06
C GLU A 467 -6.02 -26.97 -29.78
N HIS A 468 -7.08 -26.50 -29.12
CA HIS A 468 -8.09 -25.63 -29.71
C HIS A 468 -8.31 -24.31 -28.96
N GLY A 469 -7.49 -24.00 -27.94
CA GLY A 469 -7.62 -22.80 -27.14
C GLY A 469 -6.79 -22.87 -25.88
N PHE A 470 -7.29 -22.30 -24.78
CA PHE A 470 -6.63 -22.34 -23.48
C PHE A 470 -7.59 -22.79 -22.39
N GLN A 471 -7.03 -23.23 -21.27
CA GLN A 471 -7.80 -23.59 -20.08
C GLN A 471 -7.17 -22.99 -18.83
N TRP A 472 -7.98 -22.33 -18.01
CA TRP A 472 -7.59 -21.91 -16.68
C TRP A 472 -7.45 -23.10 -15.74
N GLN A 473 -6.41 -23.09 -14.91
CA GLN A 473 -6.15 -24.06 -13.87
C GLN A 473 -5.71 -23.33 -12.61
N THR A 474 -6.26 -23.69 -11.45
CA THR A 474 -5.81 -23.17 -10.16
C THR A 474 -4.57 -23.94 -9.71
N ILE A 475 -3.55 -23.21 -9.28
CA ILE A 475 -2.37 -23.79 -8.63
C ILE A 475 -2.56 -23.67 -7.12
N GLU A 476 -2.83 -24.81 -6.48
CA GLU A 476 -2.90 -24.89 -5.03
C GLU A 476 -1.50 -24.75 -4.42
N THR A 477 -1.38 -23.88 -3.43
CA THR A 477 -0.12 -23.60 -2.75
C THR A 477 -0.14 -24.12 -1.33
N HIS A 478 0.99 -24.67 -0.87
CA HIS A 478 1.13 -25.18 0.48
C HIS A 478 2.45 -24.70 1.13
N PRO A 479 2.38 -23.99 2.28
CA PRO A 479 1.17 -23.37 2.83
C PRO A 479 0.51 -22.40 1.81
N PRO A 480 -0.77 -22.03 2.02
CA PRO A 480 -1.44 -21.08 1.14
C PRO A 480 -0.64 -19.80 0.96
N LEU A 481 -0.58 -19.29 -0.27
CA LEU A 481 0.10 -18.05 -0.59
C LEU A 481 -0.49 -16.90 0.23
N VAL A 482 0.40 -16.14 0.87
CA VAL A 482 0.03 -14.92 1.59
C VAL A 482 -0.56 -13.91 0.60
N PRO A 483 -1.84 -13.51 0.76
CA PRO A 483 -2.53 -12.65 -0.20
C PRO A 483 -1.84 -11.30 -0.39
N ARG A 484 -1.58 -10.88 -1.63
CA ARG A 484 -0.81 -9.65 -1.90
C ARG A 484 -1.11 -9.02 -3.26
N TYR A 485 -0.80 -7.73 -3.40
CA TYR A 485 -0.87 -6.99 -4.67
C TYR A 485 0.32 -6.03 -4.82
N SER A 486 0.50 -5.41 -5.98
CA SER A 486 1.61 -4.47 -6.27
C SER A 486 3.02 -5.09 -6.18
N HIS A 487 3.09 -6.41 -6.33
CA HIS A 487 4.32 -7.19 -6.40
C HIS A 487 4.69 -7.45 -7.86
N THR A 488 5.92 -7.89 -8.10
CA THR A 488 6.39 -8.34 -9.41
C THR A 488 6.57 -9.85 -9.43
N ALA A 489 6.50 -10.48 -10.61
CA ALA A 489 6.67 -11.93 -10.74
C ALA A 489 7.58 -12.36 -11.88
N HIS A 490 8.30 -13.46 -11.66
CA HIS A 490 9.23 -14.06 -12.61
C HIS A 490 9.19 -15.58 -12.50
N VAL A 491 9.50 -16.29 -13.58
CA VAL A 491 9.59 -17.76 -13.58
C VAL A 491 10.98 -18.20 -14.00
N HIS A 492 11.53 -19.16 -13.27
CA HIS A 492 12.81 -19.78 -13.59
C HIS A 492 12.80 -21.24 -13.17
N GLU A 493 13.16 -22.14 -14.09
CA GLU A 493 13.30 -23.58 -13.81
C GLU A 493 12.08 -24.19 -13.07
N GLY A 494 10.86 -23.81 -13.48
CA GLY A 494 9.61 -24.31 -12.87
C GLY A 494 9.27 -23.72 -11.49
N LYS A 495 9.99 -22.67 -11.06
CA LYS A 495 9.72 -21.92 -9.84
C LYS A 495 9.17 -20.53 -10.18
N LEU A 496 8.05 -20.16 -9.58
CA LEU A 496 7.49 -18.81 -9.63
C LEU A 496 8.03 -17.99 -8.45
N LEU A 497 8.60 -16.83 -8.76
CA LEU A 497 9.13 -15.86 -7.83
C LEU A 497 8.17 -14.68 -7.74
N LEU A 498 7.72 -14.32 -6.53
CA LEU A 498 6.94 -13.11 -6.26
C LEU A 498 7.78 -12.18 -5.38
N VAL A 499 8.00 -10.94 -5.82
CA VAL A 499 8.88 -9.97 -5.13
C VAL A 499 8.09 -8.76 -4.68
N GLY A 500 8.14 -8.46 -3.38
CA GLY A 500 7.50 -7.29 -2.82
C GLY A 500 5.98 -7.39 -2.73
N GLY A 501 5.35 -6.23 -2.87
CA GLY A 501 3.92 -6.00 -2.80
C GLY A 501 3.47 -5.40 -1.48
N VAL A 502 2.15 -5.36 -1.34
CA VAL A 502 1.43 -5.05 -0.11
C VAL A 502 0.59 -6.26 0.24
N TRP A 503 0.74 -6.74 1.48
CA TRP A 503 -0.19 -7.67 2.11
C TRP A 503 -0.52 -7.14 3.51
N PHE A 504 -1.68 -7.51 4.03
CA PHE A 504 -2.13 -7.02 5.34
C PHE A 504 -1.32 -7.67 6.46
N HIS A 505 -1.03 -6.90 7.51
CA HIS A 505 -0.28 -7.34 8.70
C HIS A 505 1.16 -7.82 8.42
N ALA A 506 1.84 -7.20 7.47
CA ALA A 506 3.26 -7.47 7.25
C ALA A 506 4.10 -7.00 8.45
N SER A 507 4.88 -7.90 9.06
CA SER A 507 5.82 -7.53 10.13
C SER A 507 7.10 -6.84 9.61
N SER A 508 7.31 -6.89 8.29
CA SER A 508 8.45 -6.32 7.59
C SER A 508 8.11 -6.17 6.10
N VAL A 509 9.00 -5.56 5.32
CA VAL A 509 8.89 -5.51 3.85
C VAL A 509 8.59 -6.90 3.30
N PRO A 510 7.50 -7.05 2.52
CA PRO A 510 7.28 -8.23 1.71
C PRO A 510 8.53 -8.59 0.90
N GLY A 511 9.15 -9.72 1.23
CA GLY A 511 10.42 -10.14 0.63
C GLY A 511 10.21 -10.87 -0.70
N VAL A 512 10.80 -12.06 -0.81
CA VAL A 512 10.66 -12.93 -1.98
C VAL A 512 9.90 -14.20 -1.61
N THR A 513 8.85 -14.53 -2.36
CA THR A 513 8.14 -15.80 -2.24
C THR A 513 8.48 -16.68 -3.43
N VAL A 514 8.88 -17.92 -3.17
CA VAL A 514 9.19 -18.93 -4.18
C VAL A 514 8.11 -20.01 -4.11
N ILE A 515 7.47 -20.27 -5.25
CA ILE A 515 6.46 -21.32 -5.43
C ILE A 515 7.00 -22.32 -6.44
N ASP A 516 7.19 -23.57 -6.02
CA ASP A 516 7.46 -24.65 -6.95
C ASP A 516 6.16 -24.98 -7.71
N LEU A 517 6.14 -24.79 -9.03
CA LEU A 517 4.91 -24.87 -9.81
C LEU A 517 4.43 -26.31 -10.04
N MET A 518 5.30 -27.29 -9.82
CA MET A 518 4.96 -28.71 -9.97
C MET A 518 4.33 -29.29 -8.70
N THR A 519 4.84 -28.86 -7.55
CA THR A 519 4.38 -29.36 -6.25
C THR A 519 3.36 -28.42 -5.60
N GLY A 520 3.47 -27.12 -5.81
CA GLY A 520 2.74 -26.09 -5.07
C GLY A 520 3.44 -25.65 -3.78
N LEU A 521 4.66 -26.13 -3.51
CA LEU A 521 5.40 -25.77 -2.29
C LEU A 521 5.74 -24.28 -2.29
N CYS A 522 5.27 -23.55 -1.28
CA CYS A 522 5.43 -22.11 -1.14
C CYS A 522 6.38 -21.76 0.01
N SER A 523 7.45 -21.01 -0.28
CA SER A 523 8.46 -20.60 0.69
C SER A 523 8.70 -19.09 0.66
N ASN A 524 8.72 -18.43 1.82
CA ASN A 524 8.92 -16.98 1.94
C ASN A 524 10.32 -16.68 2.46
N TYR A 525 10.98 -15.66 1.89
CA TYR A 525 12.33 -15.25 2.24
C TYR A 525 12.37 -13.74 2.53
N VAL A 526 13.07 -13.35 3.59
CA VAL A 526 13.27 -11.92 3.90
C VAL A 526 14.35 -11.36 2.99
N ILE A 527 14.27 -10.08 2.64
CA ILE A 527 15.38 -9.41 1.96
C ILE A 527 16.33 -8.87 3.03
N ASN A 528 17.62 -9.18 2.92
CA ASN A 528 18.61 -8.63 3.83
C ASN A 528 18.91 -7.17 3.45
N VAL A 529 18.46 -6.24 4.29
CA VAL A 529 18.57 -4.79 4.07
C VAL A 529 19.72 -4.14 4.86
N GLU A 530 20.59 -4.92 5.52
CA GLU A 530 21.66 -4.41 6.39
C GLU A 530 22.61 -3.42 5.68
N HIS A 531 22.79 -3.55 4.37
CA HIS A 531 23.68 -2.73 3.56
C HIS A 531 22.95 -1.79 2.59
N LEU A 532 21.65 -1.61 2.76
CA LEU A 532 20.84 -0.72 1.94
C LEU A 532 20.49 0.56 2.70
N GLU A 533 20.25 1.64 1.98
CA GLU A 533 19.56 2.79 2.56
C GLU A 533 18.13 2.38 2.96
N TRP A 534 17.73 2.76 4.17
CA TRP A 534 16.44 2.38 4.76
C TRP A 534 15.63 3.66 5.07
N PRO A 535 14.32 3.69 4.77
CA PRO A 535 13.45 2.57 4.40
C PRO A 535 13.52 2.12 2.93
N LEU A 536 13.22 0.85 2.67
CA LEU A 536 13.06 0.26 1.33
C LEU A 536 11.60 -0.15 1.11
N MET A 537 10.92 0.43 0.11
CA MET A 537 9.52 0.15 -0.19
C MET A 537 9.36 -0.67 -1.47
N LEU A 538 8.94 -1.93 -1.35
CA LEU A 538 8.79 -2.84 -2.48
C LEU A 538 7.35 -2.93 -3.01
N HIS A 539 6.65 -1.81 -3.11
CA HIS A 539 5.38 -1.69 -3.84
C HIS A 539 5.52 -0.59 -4.90
N ASN A 540 4.71 -0.68 -5.97
CA ASN A 540 4.83 0.20 -7.14
C ASN A 540 6.25 0.22 -7.78
N HIS A 541 7.09 -0.76 -7.48
CA HIS A 541 8.41 -0.95 -8.08
C HIS A 541 8.30 -1.73 -9.39
N SER A 542 9.37 -1.73 -10.18
CA SER A 542 9.56 -2.71 -11.25
C SER A 542 10.73 -3.61 -10.92
N SER A 543 10.72 -4.85 -11.39
CA SER A 543 11.87 -5.72 -11.27
C SER A 543 12.15 -6.49 -12.55
N VAL A 544 13.43 -6.74 -12.78
CA VAL A 544 13.95 -7.41 -13.97
C VAL A 544 14.79 -8.60 -13.53
N PHE A 545 14.37 -9.80 -13.93
CA PHE A 545 15.12 -11.02 -13.64
C PHE A 545 16.24 -11.22 -14.67
N LEU A 546 17.43 -11.52 -14.18
CA LEU A 546 18.64 -11.81 -14.94
C LEU A 546 18.94 -13.31 -14.81
N PRO A 547 18.48 -14.14 -15.76
CA PRO A 547 18.47 -15.59 -15.60
C PRO A 547 19.87 -16.21 -15.54
N ASP A 548 20.82 -15.68 -16.30
CA ASP A 548 22.18 -16.22 -16.39
C ASP A 548 22.97 -16.01 -15.09
N GLU A 549 22.71 -14.90 -14.39
CA GLU A 549 23.33 -14.57 -13.12
C GLU A 549 22.54 -15.05 -11.89
N LYS A 550 21.29 -15.50 -12.09
CA LYS A 550 20.32 -15.77 -11.01
C LYS A 550 20.19 -14.56 -10.09
N GLU A 551 20.08 -13.39 -10.68
CA GLU A 551 19.93 -12.10 -10.00
C GLU A 551 18.62 -11.44 -10.40
N LEU A 552 18.11 -10.54 -9.55
CA LEU A 552 16.93 -9.75 -9.84
C LEU A 552 17.20 -8.29 -9.50
N LEU A 553 17.10 -7.43 -10.51
CA LEU A 553 17.28 -6.00 -10.37
C LEU A 553 15.94 -5.34 -10.08
N VAL A 554 15.79 -4.78 -8.88
CA VAL A 554 14.65 -3.97 -8.45
C VAL A 554 14.95 -2.51 -8.77
N ILE A 555 14.06 -1.86 -9.52
CA ILE A 555 14.16 -0.45 -9.89
C ILE A 555 12.99 0.31 -9.26
N GLY A 556 13.32 1.41 -8.57
CA GLY A 556 12.36 2.29 -7.93
C GLY A 556 11.47 1.58 -6.89
N GLY A 557 10.25 2.09 -6.73
CA GLY A 557 9.32 1.71 -5.67
C GLY A 557 9.13 2.81 -4.63
N GLY A 558 8.06 2.69 -3.86
CA GLY A 558 7.61 3.68 -2.88
C GLY A 558 6.31 4.36 -3.29
N GLY A 559 6.07 5.52 -2.69
CA GLY A 559 4.83 6.25 -2.84
C GLY A 559 4.68 7.42 -1.88
N ASN A 560 3.46 7.94 -1.74
CA ASN A 560 3.22 9.23 -1.07
C ASN A 560 3.28 9.18 0.46
N CYS A 561 3.21 7.98 1.05
CA CYS A 561 3.24 7.74 2.50
C CYS A 561 2.21 8.58 3.24
N PHE A 562 0.97 8.61 2.73
CA PHE A 562 -0.11 9.47 3.24
C PHE A 562 0.33 10.95 3.27
N SER A 563 0.08 11.66 4.37
CA SER A 563 0.53 13.05 4.57
C SER A 563 1.94 13.17 5.16
N PHE A 564 2.67 12.05 5.32
CA PHE A 564 3.99 12.06 5.98
C PHE A 564 5.11 12.54 5.06
N GLY A 565 4.89 12.44 3.74
CA GLY A 565 5.81 12.89 2.69
C GLY A 565 6.19 11.74 1.76
N THR A 566 6.30 12.04 0.47
CA THR A 566 6.64 11.05 -0.55
C THR A 566 8.01 10.42 -0.27
N HIS A 567 8.04 9.09 -0.29
CA HIS A 567 9.27 8.31 -0.24
C HIS A 567 9.45 7.56 -1.56
N LEU A 568 10.60 7.75 -2.18
CA LEU A 568 11.04 7.03 -3.37
C LEU A 568 12.28 6.26 -3.01
N ASN A 569 12.33 4.97 -3.33
CA ASN A 569 13.54 4.17 -3.12
C ASN A 569 14.73 4.88 -3.77
N PRO A 570 15.83 5.11 -3.02
CA PRO A 570 16.89 6.01 -3.45
C PRO A 570 17.72 5.42 -4.58
N GLU A 571 17.84 4.10 -4.65
CA GLU A 571 18.76 3.40 -5.54
C GLU A 571 18.13 2.10 -6.06
N PRO A 572 18.48 1.66 -7.28
CA PRO A 572 18.19 0.30 -7.72
C PRO A 572 18.92 -0.73 -6.85
N VAL A 573 18.23 -1.83 -6.54
CA VAL A 573 18.70 -2.89 -5.64
C VAL A 573 18.81 -4.20 -6.41
N LEU A 574 19.95 -4.88 -6.29
CA LEU A 574 20.20 -6.19 -6.85
C LEU A 574 19.96 -7.26 -5.78
N LEU A 575 19.09 -8.22 -6.06
CA LEU A 575 18.84 -9.38 -5.21
C LEU A 575 19.56 -10.61 -5.78
N SER A 576 20.36 -11.29 -4.95
CA SER A 576 21.02 -12.54 -5.34
C SER A 576 20.14 -13.75 -5.01
N LEU A 577 19.66 -14.44 -6.03
CA LEU A 577 18.69 -15.53 -5.89
C LEU A 577 19.34 -16.93 -5.86
N SER A 578 20.67 -16.99 -5.97
CA SER A 578 21.44 -18.24 -6.02
C SER A 578 21.13 -19.20 -4.85
N SER A 579 20.87 -18.68 -3.66
CA SER A 579 20.57 -19.47 -2.45
C SER A 579 19.15 -20.04 -2.39
N ILE A 580 18.21 -19.48 -3.17
CA ILE A 580 16.79 -19.87 -3.13
C ILE A 580 16.35 -20.58 -4.42
N LEU A 581 17.09 -20.38 -5.51
CA LEU A 581 16.85 -21.04 -6.79
C LEU A 581 17.61 -22.35 -6.95
N SER A 582 18.56 -22.69 -6.06
CA SER A 582 19.30 -23.94 -6.13
C SER A 582 18.35 -25.15 -6.14
N SER A 583 18.60 -26.10 -7.03
CA SER A 583 17.90 -27.38 -7.09
C SER A 583 18.30 -28.22 -5.88
N HIS A 584 17.35 -28.51 -4.99
CA HIS A 584 17.49 -29.59 -4.02
C HIS A 584 16.95 -30.89 -4.61
#